data_AF-A0ABD7WTY5-F1
#
_entry.id   AF-A0ABD7WTY5-F1
#
_cell.length_a   1.000
_cell.length_b   1.000
_cell.length_c   1.000
_cell.angle_alpha   90.00
_cell.angle_beta   90.00
_cell.angle_gamma   90.00
#
_symmetry.space_group_name_H-M   'P 1'
#
loop_
_entity.id
_entity.type
_entity.pdbx_description
1 polymer ?
#
loop_
_entity_poly.entity_id
_entity_poly.type
_entity_poly.pdbx_seq_one_letter_code
_entity_poly.pdbx_strand_id
1 'polypeptide(L)'
;MLSFRCFKKYACLICICSFIAASVVSPKAAHAFSNQVIQHGAVGDDVIELQSRLQYLGYYNGKIDGVFGWSTYWALRNFQYEFGIKKIDGLAGWQTKIKLANATKYHENYVKNQIRKGNKFTHYGGKPLDQQSKGSSSSGKSSGNNGQQKAQSGSSQAKKPASQPQRNTSNGSSEQQKEKAQNPTAVNVPSGFSQNDIQLMANAVHGEARGEPYNGQVAVAAVILNRVNSPAFPNTVAGVIFEPRAFTAVADGQIWLEPNPTSKKAVMDAINGWDPTGNAIYYFNPDTATSAWIWSRPQIKQIGKHIFCR
;
A
#
# COMPACT_ATOMS: atom_id res chain seq x y z
N MET A 1 17.26 -12.03 -96.47
CA MET A 1 15.79 -11.96 -96.27
C MET A 1 15.51 -10.82 -95.30
N LEU A 2 14.67 -9.88 -95.72
CA LEU A 2 14.21 -8.70 -94.99
C LEU A 2 13.59 -9.07 -93.61
N SER A 3 13.73 -8.22 -92.59
CA SER A 3 12.70 -7.20 -92.30
C SER A 3 13.02 -6.37 -91.05
N PHE A 4 12.97 -5.06 -91.23
CA PHE A 4 12.84 -4.03 -90.20
C PHE A 4 11.38 -3.96 -89.69
N ARG A 5 11.20 -3.18 -88.59
CA ARG A 5 9.96 -2.68 -87.92
C ARG A 5 9.65 -3.44 -86.62
N CYS A 6 9.39 -2.81 -85.48
CA CYS A 6 8.65 -1.57 -85.28
C CYS A 6 9.04 -0.88 -83.97
N PHE A 7 9.15 0.45 -83.99
CA PHE A 7 9.39 1.32 -82.85
C PHE A 7 8.05 1.94 -82.41
N LYS A 8 7.89 2.12 -81.09
CA LYS A 8 6.91 2.98 -80.36
C LYS A 8 5.45 2.54 -80.24
N LYS A 9 5.09 2.28 -78.98
CA LYS A 9 3.86 2.55 -78.18
C LYS A 9 4.01 1.57 -77.00
N TYR A 10 4.32 1.94 -75.78
CA TYR A 10 3.45 2.57 -74.79
C TYR A 10 4.31 3.21 -73.69
N ALA A 11 4.12 4.50 -73.46
CA ALA A 11 4.41 5.12 -72.18
C ALA A 11 3.35 4.69 -71.17
N CYS A 12 3.72 4.74 -69.88
CA CYS A 12 2.85 4.59 -68.69
C CYS A 12 2.69 3.16 -68.14
N LEU A 13 3.47 2.82 -67.10
CA LEU A 13 3.02 2.11 -65.89
C LEU A 13 4.19 2.16 -64.87
N ILE A 14 4.22 3.19 -64.02
CA ILE A 14 3.87 3.14 -62.59
C ILE A 14 4.80 2.24 -61.77
N CYS A 15 5.60 2.93 -60.95
CA CYS A 15 6.24 2.49 -59.71
C CYS A 15 5.62 1.25 -59.05
N ILE A 16 6.39 0.17 -58.93
CA ILE A 16 6.28 -0.70 -57.76
C ILE A 16 7.70 -1.04 -57.31
N CYS A 17 8.31 -0.10 -56.57
CA CYS A 17 9.33 -0.44 -55.61
C CYS A 17 8.68 -1.35 -54.57
N SER A 18 8.84 -2.67 -54.71
CA SER A 18 8.50 -3.64 -53.68
C SER A 18 9.52 -3.55 -52.54
N PHE A 19 9.49 -2.43 -51.82
CA PHE A 19 9.97 -2.36 -50.44
C PHE A 19 9.06 -3.30 -49.65
N ILE A 20 9.49 -4.56 -49.50
CA ILE A 20 9.00 -5.39 -48.41
C ILE A 20 9.57 -4.74 -47.15
N ALA A 21 8.87 -3.74 -46.64
CA ALA A 21 9.06 -3.25 -45.29
C ALA A 21 8.71 -4.44 -44.38
N ALA A 22 9.73 -5.22 -44.04
CA ALA A 22 9.67 -6.10 -42.88
C ALA A 22 9.25 -5.21 -41.73
N SER A 23 7.96 -5.26 -41.40
CA SER A 23 7.41 -4.58 -40.25
C SER A 23 8.06 -5.29 -39.09
N VAL A 24 9.17 -4.74 -38.59
CA VAL A 24 9.70 -5.10 -37.29
C VAL A 24 8.58 -4.72 -36.33
N VAL A 25 7.72 -5.69 -36.04
CA VAL A 25 6.79 -5.62 -34.93
C VAL A 25 7.70 -5.63 -33.72
N SER A 26 8.15 -4.45 -33.32
CA SER A 26 8.79 -4.27 -32.02
C SER A 26 7.79 -4.82 -31.01
N PRO A 27 8.12 -5.87 -30.24
CA PRO A 27 7.24 -6.29 -29.18
C PRO A 27 7.04 -5.07 -28.31
N LYS A 28 5.79 -4.62 -28.18
CA LYS A 28 5.42 -3.52 -27.29
C LYS A 28 5.77 -4.01 -25.90
N ALA A 29 6.96 -3.66 -25.42
CA ALA A 29 7.37 -3.96 -24.07
C ALA A 29 6.33 -3.30 -23.18
N ALA A 30 5.49 -4.11 -22.53
CA ALA A 30 4.71 -3.61 -21.42
C ALA A 30 5.73 -3.09 -20.41
N HIS A 31 5.82 -1.77 -20.25
CA HIS A 31 6.74 -1.17 -19.30
C HIS A 31 6.30 -1.61 -17.91
N ALA A 32 7.01 -2.59 -17.34
CA ALA A 32 6.79 -3.05 -15.98
C ALA A 32 7.14 -1.90 -15.03
N PHE A 33 6.17 -1.47 -14.23
CA PHE A 33 6.23 -0.29 -13.37
C PHE A 33 6.53 1.04 -14.08
N SER A 34 6.11 2.14 -13.46
CA SER A 34 6.64 3.46 -13.76
C SER A 34 8.08 3.65 -13.23
N ASN A 35 8.72 4.77 -13.59
CA ASN A 35 10.06 5.12 -13.08
C ASN A 35 10.07 5.58 -11.61
N GLN A 36 8.90 5.78 -10.98
CA GLN A 36 8.81 6.29 -9.62
C GLN A 36 9.24 5.25 -8.58
N VAL A 37 9.94 5.63 -7.51
CA VAL A 37 10.17 4.70 -6.39
C VAL A 37 8.85 4.47 -5.65
N ILE A 38 8.45 3.21 -5.47
CA ILE A 38 7.23 2.86 -4.72
C ILE A 38 7.61 2.57 -3.26
N GLN A 39 6.88 3.14 -2.33
CA GLN A 39 7.13 3.01 -0.90
C GLN A 39 5.82 2.85 -0.12
N HIS A 40 5.92 2.49 1.14
CA HIS A 40 4.78 2.44 2.05
C HIS A 40 3.95 3.74 2.00
N GLY A 41 2.63 3.61 1.99
CA GLY A 41 1.68 4.71 1.83
C GLY A 41 1.39 5.10 0.37
N ALA A 42 2.16 4.59 -0.60
CA ALA A 42 1.83 4.78 -2.02
C ALA A 42 0.50 4.11 -2.36
N VAL A 43 -0.20 4.68 -3.33
CA VAL A 43 -1.42 4.11 -3.91
C VAL A 43 -1.35 4.14 -5.43
N GLY A 44 -2.09 3.26 -6.10
CA GLY A 44 -2.30 3.28 -7.55
C GLY A 44 -1.76 2.07 -8.30
N ASP A 45 -1.66 2.20 -9.62
CA ASP A 45 -1.38 1.09 -10.54
C ASP A 45 -0.04 0.40 -10.29
N ASP A 46 1.01 1.17 -9.97
CA ASP A 46 2.33 0.65 -9.63
C ASP A 46 2.29 -0.23 -8.37
N VAL A 47 1.42 0.10 -7.42
CA VAL A 47 1.22 -0.69 -6.20
C VAL A 47 0.42 -1.96 -6.49
N ILE A 48 -0.59 -1.88 -7.37
CA ILE A 48 -1.33 -3.06 -7.86
C ILE A 48 -0.36 -4.05 -8.50
N GLU A 49 0.52 -3.57 -9.37
CA GLU A 49 1.54 -4.40 -10.00
C GLU A 49 2.50 -4.99 -8.96
N LEU A 50 2.98 -4.19 -8.01
CA LEU A 50 3.87 -4.64 -6.93
C LEU A 50 3.24 -5.78 -6.13
N GLN A 51 2.03 -5.58 -5.61
CA GLN A 51 1.27 -6.58 -4.86
C GLN A 51 1.03 -7.84 -5.68
N SER A 52 0.70 -7.70 -6.97
CA SER A 52 0.48 -8.83 -7.88
C SER A 52 1.74 -9.67 -8.04
N ARG A 53 2.89 -9.03 -8.29
CA ARG A 53 4.16 -9.73 -8.49
C ARG A 53 4.69 -10.37 -7.19
N LEU A 54 4.52 -9.70 -6.05
CA LEU A 54 4.85 -10.30 -4.77
C LEU A 54 3.96 -11.51 -4.45
N GLN A 55 2.68 -11.46 -4.81
CA GLN A 55 1.76 -12.58 -4.64
C GLN A 55 2.08 -13.73 -5.62
N TYR A 56 2.50 -13.42 -6.85
CA TYR A 56 2.97 -14.41 -7.83
C TYR A 56 4.09 -15.31 -7.27
N LEU A 57 4.97 -14.72 -6.47
CA LEU A 57 6.09 -15.40 -5.83
C LEU A 57 5.76 -15.99 -4.46
N GLY A 58 4.54 -15.80 -3.96
CA GLY A 58 4.11 -16.27 -2.63
C GLY A 58 4.56 -15.40 -1.45
N TYR A 59 5.16 -14.23 -1.69
CA TYR A 59 5.56 -13.31 -0.61
C TYR A 59 4.39 -12.50 -0.06
N TYR A 60 3.33 -12.31 -0.84
CA TYR A 60 2.17 -11.49 -0.48
C TYR A 60 0.86 -12.27 -0.53
N ASN A 61 0.24 -12.45 0.63
CA ASN A 61 -1.03 -13.19 0.76
C ASN A 61 -2.24 -12.26 0.98
N GLY A 62 -2.02 -10.95 0.88
CA GLY A 62 -3.07 -9.94 1.03
C GLY A 62 -3.88 -9.71 -0.25
N LYS A 63 -4.83 -8.77 -0.16
CA LYS A 63 -5.61 -8.32 -1.32
C LYS A 63 -4.74 -7.46 -2.24
N ILE A 64 -4.89 -7.64 -3.55
CA ILE A 64 -4.37 -6.71 -4.54
C ILE A 64 -5.38 -5.55 -4.65
N ASP A 65 -5.12 -4.47 -3.94
CA ASP A 65 -6.00 -3.30 -3.82
C ASP A 65 -5.34 -1.98 -4.24
N GLY A 66 -4.05 -2.03 -4.58
CA GLY A 66 -3.30 -0.84 -4.98
C GLY A 66 -2.98 0.08 -3.82
N VAL A 67 -3.04 -0.38 -2.57
CA VAL A 67 -2.65 0.38 -1.37
C VAL A 67 -1.43 -0.25 -0.73
N PHE A 68 -0.32 0.47 -0.70
CA PHE A 68 0.94 -0.05 -0.17
C PHE A 68 0.93 0.07 1.36
N GLY A 69 0.27 -0.89 2.01
CA GLY A 69 0.31 -1.08 3.46
C GLY A 69 1.43 -2.02 3.92
N TRP A 70 1.48 -2.31 5.23
CA TRP A 70 2.57 -3.11 5.82
C TRP A 70 2.64 -4.55 5.35
N SER A 71 1.53 -5.16 5.00
CA SER A 71 1.54 -6.49 4.39
C SER A 71 2.31 -6.48 3.07
N THR A 72 2.20 -5.41 2.28
CA THR A 72 2.98 -5.19 1.05
C THR A 72 4.44 -4.88 1.38
N TYR A 73 4.70 -4.08 2.42
CA TYR A 73 6.05 -3.76 2.89
C TYR A 73 6.85 -4.99 3.30
N TRP A 74 6.28 -5.85 4.15
CA TRP A 74 6.94 -7.07 4.60
C TRP A 74 7.12 -8.08 3.48
N ALA A 75 6.11 -8.24 2.62
CA ALA A 75 6.26 -9.03 1.41
C ALA A 75 7.43 -8.53 0.56
N LEU A 76 7.56 -7.21 0.39
CA LEU A 76 8.64 -6.60 -0.37
C LEU A 76 10.01 -6.80 0.30
N ARG A 77 10.11 -6.64 1.62
CA ARG A 77 11.37 -6.86 2.35
C ARG A 77 11.79 -8.33 2.35
N ASN A 78 10.86 -9.26 2.53
CA ASN A 78 11.14 -10.68 2.43
C ASN A 78 11.64 -11.03 1.03
N PHE A 79 10.98 -10.51 -0.01
CA PHE A 79 11.47 -10.62 -1.38
C PHE A 79 12.88 -10.03 -1.53
N GLN A 80 13.15 -8.83 -1.02
CA GLN A 80 14.47 -8.19 -1.11
C GLN A 80 15.56 -9.02 -0.43
N TYR A 81 15.26 -9.57 0.75
CA TYR A 81 16.15 -10.47 1.50
C TYR A 81 16.45 -11.74 0.72
N GLU A 82 15.41 -12.49 0.31
CA GLU A 82 15.56 -13.78 -0.38
C GLU A 82 16.22 -13.65 -1.76
N PHE A 83 16.00 -12.53 -2.46
CA PHE A 83 16.65 -12.26 -3.75
C PHE A 83 18.03 -11.62 -3.61
N GLY A 84 18.59 -11.54 -2.40
CA GLY A 84 19.93 -11.03 -2.14
C GLY A 84 20.13 -9.58 -2.59
N ILE A 85 19.10 -8.73 -2.44
CA ILE A 85 19.23 -7.30 -2.70
C ILE A 85 20.02 -6.66 -1.56
N LYS A 86 21.10 -5.94 -1.90
CA LYS A 86 22.03 -5.36 -0.90
C LYS A 86 21.36 -4.45 0.13
N LYS A 87 20.25 -3.80 -0.24
CA LYS A 87 19.45 -2.95 0.65
C LYS A 87 18.07 -3.56 0.83
N ILE A 88 17.70 -3.84 2.08
CA ILE A 88 16.40 -4.40 2.47
C ILE A 88 15.57 -3.28 3.12
N ASP A 89 15.35 -2.23 2.35
CA ASP A 89 14.76 -0.95 2.78
C ASP A 89 13.24 -0.90 2.65
N GLY A 90 12.63 -1.91 2.03
CA GLY A 90 11.18 -1.92 1.73
C GLY A 90 10.78 -0.87 0.69
N LEU A 91 11.72 -0.42 -0.15
CA LEU A 91 11.49 0.46 -1.27
C LEU A 91 11.53 -0.34 -2.59
N ALA A 92 10.49 -0.19 -3.40
CA ALA A 92 10.50 -0.72 -4.76
C ALA A 92 11.21 0.27 -5.70
N GLY A 93 12.53 0.41 -5.50
CA GLY A 93 13.41 1.10 -6.42
C GLY A 93 13.73 0.27 -7.67
N TRP A 94 14.56 0.83 -8.55
CA TRP A 94 14.89 0.23 -9.86
C TRP A 94 15.38 -1.23 -9.77
N GLN A 95 16.31 -1.53 -8.85
CA GLN A 95 16.83 -2.90 -8.66
C GLN A 95 15.74 -3.87 -8.22
N THR A 96 14.93 -3.48 -7.23
CA THR A 96 13.81 -4.28 -6.72
C THR A 96 12.80 -4.56 -7.83
N LYS A 97 12.41 -3.52 -8.57
CA LYS A 97 11.46 -3.60 -9.69
C LYS A 97 11.93 -4.52 -10.80
N ILE A 98 13.21 -4.45 -11.19
CA ILE A 98 13.79 -5.35 -12.20
C ILE A 98 13.77 -6.80 -11.73
N LYS A 99 14.15 -7.08 -10.49
CA LYS A 99 14.11 -8.46 -9.98
C LYS A 99 12.69 -9.02 -9.96
N LEU A 100 11.71 -8.22 -9.52
CA LEU A 100 10.30 -8.60 -9.58
C LEU A 100 9.84 -8.85 -11.02
N ALA A 101 10.17 -7.95 -11.95
CA ALA A 101 9.79 -8.05 -13.34
C ALA A 101 10.36 -9.29 -14.04
N ASN A 102 11.62 -9.61 -13.77
CA ASN A 102 12.30 -10.79 -14.33
C ASN A 102 11.79 -12.11 -13.74
N ALA A 103 11.42 -12.12 -12.46
CA ALA A 103 10.98 -13.33 -11.76
C ALA A 103 9.50 -13.66 -11.97
N THR A 104 8.70 -12.77 -12.57
CA THR A 104 7.23 -12.89 -12.58
C THR A 104 6.60 -12.46 -13.90
N LYS A 105 5.40 -12.99 -14.16
CA LYS A 105 4.52 -12.48 -15.21
C LYS A 105 3.45 -11.58 -14.59
N TYR A 106 3.17 -10.45 -15.24
CA TYR A 106 2.09 -9.55 -14.85
C TYR A 106 1.12 -9.34 -16.02
N HIS A 107 -0.12 -9.71 -15.80
CA HIS A 107 -1.23 -9.62 -16.76
C HIS A 107 -2.12 -8.43 -16.38
N GLU A 108 -1.64 -7.21 -16.66
CA GLU A 108 -2.27 -5.95 -16.25
C GLU A 108 -3.78 -5.89 -16.54
N ASN A 109 -4.17 -6.12 -17.81
CA ASN A 109 -5.56 -6.07 -18.24
C ASN A 109 -6.46 -7.04 -17.46
N TYR A 110 -5.95 -8.24 -17.15
CA TYR A 110 -6.69 -9.22 -16.37
C TYR A 110 -6.86 -8.73 -14.93
N VAL A 111 -5.76 -8.35 -14.27
CA VAL A 111 -5.79 -7.89 -12.86
C VAL A 111 -6.73 -6.70 -12.69
N LYS A 112 -6.57 -5.66 -13.52
CA LYS A 112 -7.44 -4.47 -13.48
C LYS A 112 -8.90 -4.79 -13.75
N ASN A 113 -9.20 -5.69 -14.69
CA ASN A 113 -10.59 -6.09 -14.98
C ASN A 113 -11.24 -6.80 -13.77
N GLN A 114 -10.51 -7.69 -13.10
CA GLN A 114 -11.00 -8.36 -11.90
C GLN A 114 -11.23 -7.37 -10.74
N ILE A 115 -10.31 -6.42 -10.53
CA ILE A 115 -10.48 -5.36 -9.52
C ILE A 115 -11.74 -4.54 -9.81
N ARG A 116 -11.94 -4.12 -11.07
CA ARG A 116 -13.14 -3.37 -11.49
C ARG A 116 -14.44 -4.16 -11.28
N LYS A 117 -14.40 -5.48 -11.43
CA LYS A 117 -15.54 -6.38 -11.15
C LYS A 117 -15.78 -6.60 -9.65
N GLY A 118 -14.92 -6.08 -8.78
CA GLY A 118 -15.02 -6.27 -7.32
C GLY A 118 -14.65 -7.69 -6.88
N ASN A 119 -13.94 -8.45 -7.71
CA ASN A 119 -13.50 -9.80 -7.35
C ASN A 119 -12.31 -9.74 -6.40
N LYS A 120 -12.27 -10.64 -5.41
CA LYS A 120 -11.17 -10.73 -4.45
C LYS A 120 -10.13 -11.73 -4.95
N PHE A 121 -8.89 -11.27 -5.07
CA PHE A 121 -7.74 -12.15 -5.24
C PHE A 121 -7.38 -12.75 -3.88
N THR A 122 -7.34 -14.08 -3.82
CA THR A 122 -6.74 -14.81 -2.68
C THR A 122 -5.36 -15.36 -3.03
N HIS A 123 -5.05 -15.47 -4.33
CA HIS A 123 -3.74 -15.82 -4.87
C HIS A 123 -3.69 -15.43 -6.37
N TYR A 124 -2.58 -14.82 -6.81
CA TYR A 124 -2.27 -14.49 -8.20
C TYR A 124 -0.96 -15.20 -8.56
N GLY A 125 -0.86 -15.75 -9.77
CA GLY A 125 0.31 -16.54 -10.21
C GLY A 125 0.22 -18.04 -9.90
N GLY A 126 1.12 -18.82 -10.51
CA GLY A 126 1.24 -20.28 -10.32
C GLY A 126 0.12 -21.17 -10.87
N LYS A 127 -0.98 -20.59 -11.40
CA LYS A 127 -2.15 -21.32 -11.96
C LYS A 127 -2.66 -20.68 -13.26
N PRO A 128 -3.52 -21.35 -14.06
CA PRO A 128 -4.23 -20.72 -15.18
C PRO A 128 -5.09 -19.51 -14.75
N LEU A 129 -5.20 -18.46 -15.58
CA LEU A 129 -5.84 -17.18 -15.22
C LEU A 129 -7.33 -17.31 -14.86
N ASP A 130 -8.04 -18.23 -15.50
CA ASP A 130 -9.45 -18.56 -15.22
C ASP A 130 -9.66 -19.11 -13.79
N GLN A 131 -8.60 -19.61 -13.14
CA GLN A 131 -8.66 -20.20 -11.80
C GLN A 131 -8.14 -19.27 -10.70
N GLN A 132 -7.66 -18.07 -11.04
CA GLN A 132 -7.00 -17.16 -10.07
C GLN A 132 -7.95 -16.16 -9.38
N SER A 133 -9.21 -16.06 -9.81
CA SER A 133 -10.20 -15.16 -9.19
C SER A 133 -11.43 -15.93 -8.72
N LYS A 134 -11.85 -15.72 -7.47
CA LYS A 134 -13.18 -16.16 -7.00
C LYS A 134 -14.17 -15.01 -7.22
N GLY A 135 -15.26 -15.29 -7.94
CA GLY A 135 -16.33 -14.32 -8.14
C GLY A 135 -16.93 -13.88 -6.80
N SER A 136 -17.18 -12.58 -6.63
CA SER A 136 -18.07 -12.12 -5.56
C SER A 136 -19.46 -12.65 -5.87
N SER A 137 -19.93 -13.63 -5.08
CA SER A 137 -21.29 -14.14 -5.15
C SER A 137 -22.28 -13.03 -4.78
N SER A 138 -22.74 -12.26 -5.77
CA SER A 138 -24.07 -11.67 -5.70
C SER A 138 -25.07 -12.78 -5.96
N SER A 139 -25.93 -13.04 -4.98
CA SER A 139 -27.08 -13.89 -5.10
C SER A 139 -28.07 -13.29 -6.08
N GLY A 140 -27.81 -13.45 -7.37
CA GLY A 140 -28.80 -13.30 -8.44
C GLY A 140 -29.29 -14.69 -8.83
N LYS A 141 -30.34 -15.17 -8.16
CA LYS A 141 -31.11 -16.34 -8.62
C LYS A 141 -31.70 -15.99 -9.99
N SER A 142 -31.10 -16.50 -11.06
CA SER A 142 -31.82 -16.72 -12.31
C SER A 142 -32.52 -18.07 -12.18
N SER A 143 -33.83 -18.04 -11.98
CA SER A 143 -34.69 -19.19 -12.20
C SER A 143 -35.96 -18.67 -12.84
N GLY A 144 -36.11 -18.91 -14.13
CA GLY A 144 -37.40 -18.76 -14.78
C GLY A 144 -38.37 -19.80 -14.23
N ASN A 145 -39.60 -19.38 -13.93
CA ASN A 145 -40.78 -20.06 -14.44
C ASN A 145 -42.05 -19.19 -14.30
N ASN A 146 -42.93 -19.33 -15.29
CA ASN A 146 -44.27 -18.75 -15.39
C ASN A 146 -45.22 -19.22 -14.28
N GLY A 147 -46.16 -18.36 -13.87
CA GLY A 147 -47.34 -18.72 -13.07
C GLY A 147 -48.26 -17.53 -12.76
N GLN A 148 -49.49 -17.61 -13.26
CA GLN A 148 -50.57 -16.61 -13.27
C GLN A 148 -51.39 -16.50 -11.95
N GLN A 149 -51.99 -15.31 -11.74
CA GLN A 149 -53.29 -14.99 -11.09
C GLN A 149 -53.41 -15.26 -9.56
N LYS A 150 -54.19 -14.57 -8.70
CA LYS A 150 -55.27 -13.55 -8.77
C LYS A 150 -55.52 -13.00 -7.34
N ALA A 151 -56.03 -11.76 -7.20
CA ALA A 151 -57.00 -11.19 -6.21
C ALA A 151 -56.85 -11.48 -4.67
N GLN A 152 -57.25 -10.68 -3.67
CA GLN A 152 -58.11 -9.50 -3.50
C GLN A 152 -57.98 -8.94 -2.05
N SER A 153 -58.10 -7.61 -1.91
CA SER A 153 -58.82 -6.80 -0.88
C SER A 153 -58.52 -6.78 0.65
N GLY A 154 -58.54 -5.54 1.20
CA GLY A 154 -58.83 -5.13 2.60
C GLY A 154 -57.93 -3.96 3.09
N SER A 155 -58.28 -2.66 2.92
CA SER A 155 -58.91 -1.71 3.89
C SER A 155 -58.12 -1.48 5.20
N SER A 156 -57.88 -0.30 5.80
CA SER A 156 -58.19 1.13 5.58
C SER A 156 -57.46 1.98 6.67
N GLN A 157 -57.17 3.26 6.38
CA GLN A 157 -57.13 4.44 7.29
C GLN A 157 -55.99 4.53 8.37
N ALA A 158 -55.35 5.67 8.69
CA ALA A 158 -55.66 7.10 8.49
C ALA A 158 -54.45 8.05 8.68
N LYS A 159 -54.61 9.26 8.11
CA LYS A 159 -54.18 10.62 8.55
C LYS A 159 -52.74 11.16 8.36
N LYS A 160 -52.67 12.12 7.42
CA LYS A 160 -51.79 13.32 7.31
C LYS A 160 -52.23 14.43 8.31
N PRO A 161 -51.45 15.51 8.53
CA PRO A 161 -51.48 16.73 7.68
C PRO A 161 -50.07 17.32 7.38
N ALA A 162 -49.81 17.77 6.13
CA ALA A 162 -49.69 19.18 5.66
C ALA A 162 -48.26 19.76 5.90
N SER A 163 -47.57 20.48 5.00
CA SER A 163 -47.95 21.46 3.97
C SER A 163 -46.82 21.70 2.92
N GLN A 164 -47.20 22.11 1.71
CA GLN A 164 -46.42 22.58 0.53
C GLN A 164 -46.41 24.14 0.48
N PRO A 165 -45.73 24.91 -0.44
CA PRO A 165 -45.42 24.68 -1.89
C PRO A 165 -44.00 25.15 -2.40
N GLN A 166 -43.36 24.59 -3.46
CA GLN A 166 -43.49 24.86 -4.93
C GLN A 166 -43.35 26.35 -5.33
N ARG A 167 -42.46 26.85 -6.23
CA ARG A 167 -42.13 26.56 -7.66
C ARG A 167 -40.83 27.32 -8.07
N ASN A 168 -39.90 26.73 -8.82
CA ASN A 168 -39.71 26.76 -10.30
C ASN A 168 -39.61 28.14 -10.99
N THR A 169 -38.44 28.43 -11.60
CA THR A 169 -38.30 28.61 -13.06
C THR A 169 -36.84 28.58 -13.53
N SER A 170 -36.68 28.21 -14.79
CA SER A 170 -35.51 27.78 -15.57
C SER A 170 -34.85 28.89 -16.40
N ASN A 171 -33.55 28.73 -16.74
CA ASN A 171 -32.94 28.80 -18.09
C ASN A 171 -31.41 28.98 -17.97
N GLY A 172 -30.61 28.07 -18.56
CA GLY A 172 -29.74 28.34 -19.72
C GLY A 172 -28.42 29.00 -19.29
N SER A 173 -27.23 28.44 -19.42
CA SER A 173 -26.61 27.91 -20.65
C SER A 173 -25.34 27.12 -20.33
N SER A 174 -25.02 26.23 -21.26
CA SER A 174 -23.87 25.34 -21.36
C SER A 174 -22.50 26.02 -21.27
N GLU A 175 -21.62 25.51 -20.40
CA GLU A 175 -20.18 25.49 -20.63
C GLU A 175 -19.60 24.10 -20.30
N GLN A 176 -19.10 23.45 -21.34
CA GLN A 176 -18.26 22.26 -21.24
C GLN A 176 -16.88 22.67 -20.74
N GLN A 177 -16.55 22.36 -19.49
CA GLN A 177 -15.16 22.25 -19.07
C GLN A 177 -14.76 20.78 -19.04
N LYS A 178 -13.87 20.43 -19.98
CA LYS A 178 -13.10 19.18 -19.98
C LYS A 178 -12.25 19.13 -18.71
N GLU A 179 -12.74 18.45 -17.69
CA GLU A 179 -11.93 18.07 -16.55
C GLU A 179 -11.03 16.89 -16.96
N LYS A 180 -9.75 17.18 -17.17
CA LYS A 180 -8.70 16.19 -17.33
C LYS A 180 -8.69 15.37 -16.04
N ALA A 181 -9.11 14.11 -16.10
CA ALA A 181 -8.95 13.16 -15.01
C ALA A 181 -7.45 12.98 -14.72
N GLN A 182 -6.92 13.79 -13.80
CA GLN A 182 -5.64 13.51 -13.17
C GLN A 182 -5.86 12.39 -12.16
N ASN A 183 -5.25 11.24 -12.44
CA ASN A 183 -5.20 10.11 -11.52
C ASN A 183 -4.69 10.60 -10.15
N PRO A 184 -5.33 10.21 -9.03
CA PRO A 184 -4.95 10.72 -7.72
C PRO A 184 -3.53 10.26 -7.36
N THR A 185 -2.60 11.22 -7.36
CA THR A 185 -1.27 11.13 -6.75
C THR A 185 -1.40 11.00 -5.22
N ALA A 186 -0.60 10.11 -4.62
CA ALA A 186 -0.64 9.81 -3.18
C ALA A 186 -0.46 11.06 -2.30
N VAL A 187 -1.26 11.17 -1.23
CA VAL A 187 -1.25 12.29 -0.26
C VAL A 187 -0.99 11.79 1.16
N ASN A 188 -0.17 12.51 1.93
CA ASN A 188 0.29 12.15 3.27
C ASN A 188 -0.53 12.90 4.36
N VAL A 189 -0.88 12.23 5.46
CA VAL A 189 -1.67 12.76 6.61
C VAL A 189 -0.75 13.39 7.70
N PRO A 190 -1.28 14.20 8.65
CA PRO A 190 -0.55 15.25 9.38
C PRO A 190 0.77 14.83 10.06
N SER A 191 1.81 15.65 9.84
CA SER A 191 3.08 15.70 10.59
C SER A 191 3.95 14.42 10.59
N GLY A 192 4.06 13.73 9.45
CA GLY A 192 5.18 12.83 9.18
C GLY A 192 5.11 11.42 9.77
N PHE A 193 4.11 11.08 10.60
CA PHE A 193 3.87 9.73 11.11
C PHE A 193 2.53 9.18 10.65
N SER A 194 2.53 7.93 10.15
CA SER A 194 1.32 7.23 9.74
C SER A 194 0.57 6.64 10.96
N GLN A 195 -0.71 6.30 10.78
CA GLN A 195 -1.48 5.63 11.84
C GLN A 195 -0.86 4.30 12.29
N ASN A 196 -0.14 3.64 11.39
CA ASN A 196 0.55 2.42 11.74
C ASN A 196 1.85 2.68 12.51
N ASP A 197 2.55 3.79 12.26
CA ASP A 197 3.68 4.19 13.10
C ASP A 197 3.20 4.41 14.53
N ILE A 198 2.06 5.09 14.68
CA ILE A 198 1.41 5.29 15.99
C ILE A 198 1.06 3.95 16.65
N GLN A 199 0.52 2.98 15.91
CA GLN A 199 0.20 1.63 16.41
C GLN A 199 1.45 0.85 16.82
N LEU A 200 2.49 0.84 15.98
CA LEU A 200 3.77 0.19 16.29
C LEU A 200 4.41 0.79 17.54
N MET A 201 4.49 2.11 17.63
CA MET A 201 5.02 2.79 18.81
C MET A 201 4.17 2.49 20.04
N ALA A 202 2.85 2.46 19.92
CA ALA A 202 1.97 2.22 21.05
C ALA A 202 2.13 0.79 21.60
N ASN A 203 2.26 -0.21 20.72
CA ASN A 203 2.50 -1.60 21.12
C ASN A 203 3.92 -1.80 21.68
N ALA A 204 4.92 -1.13 21.12
CA ALA A 204 6.28 -1.13 21.67
C ALA A 204 6.29 -0.49 23.08
N VAL A 205 5.71 0.70 23.24
CA VAL A 205 5.56 1.37 24.55
C VAL A 205 4.79 0.50 25.53
N HIS A 206 3.77 -0.22 25.07
CA HIS A 206 3.04 -1.14 25.94
C HIS A 206 3.92 -2.29 26.42
N GLY A 207 4.71 -2.92 25.54
CA GLY A 207 5.63 -3.99 25.95
C GLY A 207 6.66 -3.53 26.97
N GLU A 208 7.20 -2.33 26.79
CA GLU A 208 8.31 -1.82 27.62
C GLU A 208 7.84 -1.16 28.91
N ALA A 209 6.67 -0.51 28.91
CA ALA A 209 6.23 0.34 30.02
C ALA A 209 4.82 0.01 30.55
N ARG A 210 4.32 -1.20 30.32
CA ARG A 210 3.09 -1.67 30.96
C ARG A 210 3.25 -1.69 32.48
N GLY A 211 2.36 -1.00 33.17
CA GLY A 211 2.38 -0.89 34.64
C GLY A 211 3.27 0.23 35.18
N GLU A 212 4.01 0.93 34.32
CA GLU A 212 4.76 2.13 34.68
C GLU A 212 3.81 3.35 34.81
N PRO A 213 4.21 4.39 35.58
CA PRO A 213 3.48 5.64 35.63
C PRO A 213 3.35 6.25 34.22
N TYR A 214 2.31 7.06 33.99
CA TYR A 214 2.02 7.59 32.65
C TYR A 214 3.19 8.36 32.03
N ASN A 215 3.92 9.13 32.84
CA ASN A 215 5.14 9.82 32.40
C ASN A 215 6.25 8.84 31.94
N GLY A 216 6.32 7.62 32.48
CA GLY A 216 7.22 6.56 32.03
C GLY A 216 6.81 5.96 30.68
N GLN A 217 5.50 5.88 30.39
CA GLN A 217 5.03 5.46 29.06
C GLN A 217 5.35 6.53 28.00
N VAL A 218 5.12 7.82 28.31
CA VAL A 218 5.51 8.93 27.44
C VAL A 218 7.03 8.95 27.25
N ALA A 219 7.80 8.64 28.29
CA ALA A 219 9.26 8.58 28.23
C ALA A 219 9.77 7.54 27.22
N VAL A 220 9.20 6.32 27.19
CA VAL A 220 9.58 5.31 26.18
C VAL A 220 9.20 5.75 24.77
N ALA A 221 8.02 6.38 24.60
CA ALA A 221 7.62 6.92 23.30
C ALA A 221 8.59 8.02 22.81
N ALA A 222 9.00 8.92 23.70
CA ALA A 222 9.97 9.96 23.39
C ALA A 222 11.34 9.36 22.99
N VAL A 223 11.80 8.30 23.66
CA VAL A 223 13.03 7.59 23.26
C VAL A 223 12.93 7.04 21.82
N ILE A 224 11.78 6.49 21.42
CA ILE A 224 11.59 6.03 20.03
C ILE A 224 11.77 7.21 19.05
N LEU A 225 11.14 8.34 19.32
CA LEU A 225 11.24 9.55 18.49
C LEU A 225 12.67 10.12 18.48
N ASN A 226 13.35 10.13 19.62
CA ASN A 226 14.74 10.56 19.74
C ASN A 226 15.69 9.66 18.93
N ARG A 227 15.44 8.35 18.88
CA ARG A 227 16.16 7.43 18.01
C ARG A 227 15.89 7.73 16.53
N VAL A 228 14.63 7.92 16.14
CA VAL A 228 14.29 8.29 14.74
C VAL A 228 15.01 9.56 14.29
N ASN A 229 15.20 10.52 15.20
CA ASN A 229 15.88 11.79 14.94
C ASN A 229 17.42 11.73 15.11
N SER A 230 17.97 10.61 15.56
CA SER A 230 19.39 10.45 15.83
C SER A 230 20.09 9.77 14.66
N PRO A 231 21.27 10.27 14.22
CA PRO A 231 22.04 9.63 13.16
C PRO A 231 22.62 8.26 13.56
N ALA A 232 22.56 7.91 14.85
CA ALA A 232 23.05 6.62 15.36
C ALA A 232 22.04 5.47 15.18
N PHE A 233 20.82 5.76 14.72
CA PHE A 233 19.74 4.80 14.57
C PHE A 233 19.08 4.92 13.20
N PRO A 234 18.26 3.92 12.79
CA PRO A 234 17.39 4.07 11.63
C PRO A 234 16.49 5.30 11.76
N ASN A 235 16.28 6.01 10.65
CA ASN A 235 15.50 7.24 10.59
C ASN A 235 14.00 7.03 10.33
N THR A 236 13.47 5.87 10.72
CA THR A 236 12.03 5.54 10.60
C THR A 236 11.58 4.80 11.86
N VAL A 237 10.30 4.98 12.25
CA VAL A 237 9.71 4.30 13.42
C VAL A 237 9.86 2.79 13.32
N ALA A 238 9.50 2.21 12.17
CA ALA A 238 9.66 0.79 11.93
C ALA A 238 11.13 0.36 12.04
N GLY A 239 12.06 1.12 11.44
CA GLY A 239 13.49 0.85 11.56
C GLY A 239 13.93 0.78 13.01
N VAL A 240 13.57 1.77 13.84
CA VAL A 240 13.91 1.81 15.26
C VAL A 240 13.28 0.65 16.05
N ILE A 241 12.01 0.35 15.82
CA ILE A 241 11.27 -0.68 16.57
C ILE A 241 11.76 -2.08 16.23
N PHE A 242 12.10 -2.35 14.97
CA PHE A 242 12.53 -3.67 14.50
C PHE A 242 14.05 -3.89 14.56
N GLU A 243 14.82 -2.95 15.12
CA GLU A 243 16.22 -3.21 15.43
C GLU A 243 16.34 -4.46 16.34
N PRO A 244 17.28 -5.38 16.07
CA PRO A 244 17.36 -6.64 16.80
C PRO A 244 17.44 -6.44 18.32
N ARG A 245 16.45 -6.98 19.05
CA ARG A 245 16.32 -6.93 20.51
C ARG A 245 16.11 -5.52 21.09
N ALA A 246 15.67 -4.55 20.29
CA ALA A 246 15.41 -3.19 20.78
C ALA A 246 14.11 -3.08 21.61
N PHE A 247 13.10 -3.89 21.29
CA PHE A 247 11.79 -3.90 21.95
C PHE A 247 11.27 -5.34 22.10
N THR A 248 10.85 -5.69 23.31
CA THR A 248 10.32 -7.02 23.68
C THR A 248 9.05 -7.38 22.92
N ALA A 249 8.16 -6.40 22.69
CA ALA A 249 6.90 -6.59 21.97
C ALA A 249 7.07 -7.17 20.54
N VAL A 250 8.24 -6.98 19.91
CA VAL A 250 8.57 -7.59 18.62
C VAL A 250 8.82 -9.08 18.77
N ALA A 251 9.67 -9.48 19.72
CA ALA A 251 10.01 -10.87 19.98
C ALA A 251 8.80 -11.67 20.49
N ASP A 252 7.96 -11.03 21.31
CA ASP A 252 6.77 -11.65 21.90
C ASP A 252 5.56 -11.68 20.94
N GLY A 253 5.73 -11.19 19.70
CA GLY A 253 4.67 -11.13 18.69
C GLY A 253 3.53 -10.16 18.99
N GLN A 254 3.65 -9.33 20.04
CA GLN A 254 2.61 -8.40 20.49
C GLN A 254 2.54 -7.11 19.65
N ILE A 255 3.54 -6.87 18.80
CA ILE A 255 3.65 -5.63 18.02
C ILE A 255 2.48 -5.39 17.04
N TRP A 256 1.70 -6.42 16.69
CA TRP A 256 0.59 -6.37 15.73
C TRP A 256 -0.80 -6.33 16.36
N LEU A 257 -0.90 -6.26 17.69
CA LEU A 257 -2.18 -6.24 18.38
C LEU A 257 -2.85 -4.87 18.32
N GLU A 258 -4.12 -4.82 18.77
CA GLU A 258 -4.80 -3.54 18.99
C GLU A 258 -4.08 -2.77 20.12
N PRO A 259 -3.67 -1.51 19.89
CA PRO A 259 -2.96 -0.73 20.89
C PRO A 259 -3.74 -0.51 22.17
N ASN A 260 -3.02 -0.63 23.29
CA ASN A 260 -3.55 -0.15 24.55
C ASN A 260 -3.85 1.36 24.46
N PRO A 261 -5.05 1.84 24.83
CA PRO A 261 -5.42 3.24 24.71
C PRO A 261 -4.48 4.20 25.45
N THR A 262 -3.98 3.81 26.62
CA THR A 262 -3.04 4.63 27.42
C THR A 262 -1.69 4.75 26.71
N SER A 263 -1.17 3.64 26.18
CA SER A 263 0.10 3.64 25.45
C SER A 263 0.00 4.42 24.13
N LYS A 264 -1.14 4.32 23.43
CA LYS A 264 -1.43 5.14 22.25
C LYS A 264 -1.51 6.63 22.59
N LYS A 265 -2.14 6.99 23.70
CA LYS A 265 -2.19 8.39 24.17
C LYS A 265 -0.79 8.91 24.50
N ALA A 266 0.03 8.12 25.20
CA ALA A 266 1.40 8.47 25.52
C ALA A 266 2.26 8.72 24.27
N VAL A 267 2.06 7.91 23.23
CA VAL A 267 2.65 8.11 21.90
C VAL A 267 2.24 9.44 21.29
N MET A 268 0.95 9.76 21.27
CA MET A 268 0.46 11.02 20.72
C MET A 268 1.03 12.22 21.48
N ASP A 269 1.12 12.13 22.79
CA ASP A 269 1.71 13.18 23.64
C ASP A 269 3.20 13.40 23.32
N ALA A 270 3.96 12.32 23.10
CA ALA A 270 5.35 12.42 22.68
C ALA A 270 5.50 13.02 21.27
N ILE A 271 4.65 12.62 20.31
CA ILE A 271 4.59 13.20 18.95
C ILE A 271 4.29 14.70 19.00
N ASN A 272 3.43 15.12 19.94
CA ASN A 272 3.11 16.53 20.18
C ASN A 272 4.22 17.30 20.90
N GLY A 273 5.38 16.68 21.13
CA GLY A 273 6.60 17.31 21.64
C GLY A 273 6.86 17.09 23.13
N TRP A 274 6.08 16.27 23.82
CA TRP A 274 6.36 15.97 25.23
C TRP A 274 7.47 14.93 25.40
N ASP A 275 8.68 15.38 25.74
CA ASP A 275 9.79 14.52 26.15
C ASP A 275 10.14 14.71 27.65
N PRO A 276 9.73 13.80 28.55
CA PRO A 276 10.11 13.86 29.96
C PRO A 276 11.55 13.41 30.24
N THR A 277 12.24 12.81 29.26
CA THR A 277 13.54 12.14 29.42
C THR A 277 14.73 13.07 29.32
N GLY A 278 14.62 14.17 28.58
CA GLY A 278 15.73 15.09 28.31
C GLY A 278 16.61 14.67 27.12
N ASN A 279 15.98 14.26 26.02
CA ASN A 279 16.59 13.69 24.82
C ASN A 279 17.34 12.37 25.09
N ALA A 280 16.76 11.46 25.89
CA ALA A 280 17.33 10.13 26.07
C ALA A 280 17.19 9.29 24.80
N ILE A 281 18.18 8.46 24.51
CA ILE A 281 18.16 7.46 23.41
C ILE A 281 18.31 6.03 23.92
N TYR A 282 18.60 5.85 25.21
CA TYR A 282 18.65 4.58 25.91
C TYR A 282 17.86 4.63 27.22
N TYR A 283 17.44 3.47 27.68
CA TYR A 283 16.93 3.27 29.04
C TYR A 283 17.19 1.84 29.49
N PHE A 284 17.17 1.61 30.79
CA PHE A 284 17.27 0.28 31.37
C PHE A 284 16.64 0.21 32.76
N ASN A 285 16.27 -1.00 33.18
CA ASN A 285 15.87 -1.26 34.55
C ASN A 285 17.11 -1.63 35.39
N PRO A 286 17.49 -0.84 36.40
CA PRO A 286 18.69 -1.10 37.21
C PRO A 286 18.61 -2.41 38.00
N ASP A 287 17.41 -2.92 38.27
CA ASP A 287 17.22 -4.16 39.02
C ASP A 287 17.49 -5.41 38.16
N THR A 288 17.41 -5.30 36.83
CA THR A 288 17.53 -6.44 35.91
C THR A 288 18.64 -6.31 34.87
N ALA A 289 19.18 -5.11 34.67
CA ALA A 289 20.19 -4.86 33.64
C ALA A 289 21.57 -5.42 34.02
N THR A 290 22.05 -6.36 33.21
CA THR A 290 23.36 -7.02 33.39
C THR A 290 24.47 -6.47 32.47
N SER A 291 24.12 -5.64 31.48
CA SER A 291 25.07 -5.13 30.49
C SER A 291 25.97 -4.05 31.07
N ALA A 292 27.27 -4.31 31.25
CA ALA A 292 28.23 -3.29 31.71
C ALA A 292 28.25 -2.03 30.81
N TRP A 293 27.99 -2.21 29.51
CA TRP A 293 27.90 -1.10 28.56
C TRP A 293 26.75 -0.14 28.86
N ILE A 294 25.57 -0.63 29.26
CA ILE A 294 24.44 0.27 29.55
C ILE A 294 24.70 1.12 30.81
N TRP A 295 25.36 0.53 31.81
CA TRP A 295 25.77 1.22 33.03
C TRP A 295 26.82 2.31 32.79
N SER A 296 27.59 2.22 31.69
CA SER A 296 28.56 3.24 31.30
C SER A 296 27.94 4.47 30.64
N ARG A 297 26.67 4.42 30.24
CA ARG A 297 26.01 5.54 29.57
C ARG A 297 25.73 6.69 30.56
N PRO A 298 25.91 7.96 30.14
CA PRO A 298 25.54 9.09 30.99
C PRO A 298 24.06 9.05 31.38
N GLN A 299 23.80 8.86 32.67
CA GLN A 299 22.45 8.77 33.23
C GLN A 299 21.85 10.17 33.37
N ILE A 300 20.61 10.34 32.91
CA ILE A 300 19.91 11.63 32.96
C ILE A 300 18.99 11.69 34.18
N LYS A 301 18.10 10.69 34.32
CA LYS A 301 17.12 10.59 35.41
C LYS A 301 16.48 9.21 35.44
N GLN A 302 15.76 8.92 36.52
CA GLN A 302 14.92 7.74 36.66
C GLN A 302 13.43 8.14 36.61
N ILE A 303 12.62 7.39 35.85
CA ILE A 303 11.16 7.50 35.83
C ILE A 303 10.60 6.09 35.99
N GLY A 304 9.88 5.86 37.09
CA GLY A 304 9.43 4.52 37.45
C GLY A 304 10.62 3.57 37.62
N LYS A 305 10.57 2.42 36.95
CA LYS A 305 11.64 1.42 36.98
C LYS A 305 12.76 1.68 35.99
N HIS A 306 12.68 2.71 35.16
CA HIS A 306 13.67 2.94 34.10
C HIS A 306 14.59 4.12 34.40
N ILE A 307 15.89 3.88 34.30
CA ILE A 307 16.91 4.93 34.19
C ILE A 307 17.07 5.27 32.71
N PHE A 308 16.97 6.55 32.36
CA PHE A 308 17.10 7.08 30.99
C PHE A 308 18.49 7.68 30.78
N CYS A 309 19.08 7.43 29.60
CA CYS A 309 20.48 7.77 29.32
C CYS A 309 20.67 8.35 27.91
N ARG A 310 21.80 9.06 27.73
CA ARG A 310 22.32 9.46 26.40
C ARG A 310 23.29 8.43 25.85
#